data_AF-A0A0N4YA57-F1
#
_entry.id   AF-A0A0N4YA57-F1
#
_cell.length_a   1.000
_cell.length_b   1.000
_cell.length_c   1.000
_cell.angle_alpha   90.00
_cell.angle_beta   90.00
_cell.angle_gamma   90.00
#
_symmetry.space_group_name_H-M   'P 1'
#
loop_
_entity.id
_entity.type
_entity.pdbx_description
1 polymer ?
#
loop_
_entity_poly.entity_id
_entity_poly.type
_entity_poly.pdbx_seq_one_letter_code
_entity_poly.pdbx_strand_id
1 'polypeptide(L)'
;MSFNPDYESIATAFVQHYYSKFDQGDGMARAQGLGDLYDPENSYMSFEGVQCKGRDAILAKFSGLTFKQIQRAITKCDSQPLYDGSILVMVLGQLKTDDDPINPFSQIFILRPNTTEFNDFGLRRMVKAATKGQKEIYEDNRSTIITFGSACLVATVLHASLCFFLLECSSNEYIFFGISVVIELIAIAFMKSMAAARFDERGRVTDAGMDLNDPTAFGEYCKDVVILTVFTQLVALYSSYAYLILLLIPAAATYKVFFGLILPWLTAPSAGDSGEEMDDKKLRKRERREKIVYRR
;
A
#
# COMPACT_ATOMS: atom_id res chain seq x y z
N MET A 1 -10.09 -18.49 -25.51
CA MET A 1 -10.36 -17.48 -24.47
C MET A 1 -9.07 -17.28 -23.72
N SER A 2 -8.63 -16.03 -23.55
CA SER A 2 -7.37 -15.69 -22.89
C SER A 2 -7.67 -14.94 -21.61
N PHE A 3 -8.18 -15.64 -20.59
CA PHE A 3 -8.42 -15.00 -19.29
C PHE A 3 -7.09 -14.60 -18.65
N ASN A 4 -7.01 -13.39 -18.10
CA ASN A 4 -5.83 -12.93 -17.39
C ASN A 4 -5.83 -13.52 -15.96
N PRO A 5 -4.86 -14.37 -15.57
CA PRO A 5 -4.83 -14.99 -14.24
C PRO A 5 -4.52 -13.98 -13.12
N ASP A 6 -3.86 -12.86 -13.43
CA ASP A 6 -3.42 -11.85 -12.46
C ASP A 6 -4.45 -10.71 -12.28
N TYR A 7 -5.68 -10.91 -12.77
CA TYR A 7 -6.69 -9.86 -12.92
C TYR A 7 -6.99 -9.08 -11.63
N GLU A 8 -7.05 -9.76 -10.47
CA GLU A 8 -7.34 -9.10 -9.18
C GLU A 8 -6.23 -8.16 -8.74
N SER A 9 -4.97 -8.59 -8.91
CA SER A 9 -3.80 -7.79 -8.56
C SER A 9 -3.69 -6.55 -9.45
N ILE A 10 -3.92 -6.73 -10.76
CA ILE A 10 -3.90 -5.64 -11.75
C ILE A 10 -5.03 -4.66 -11.48
N ALA A 11 -6.24 -5.15 -11.20
CA ALA A 11 -7.39 -4.30 -10.87
C ALA A 11 -7.12 -3.45 -9.63
N THR A 12 -6.59 -4.07 -8.56
CA THR A 12 -6.28 -3.38 -7.30
C THR A 12 -5.22 -2.30 -7.49
N ALA A 13 -4.13 -2.63 -8.18
CA ALA A 13 -3.05 -1.69 -8.48
C ALA A 13 -3.53 -0.55 -9.39
N PHE A 14 -4.31 -0.86 -10.42
CA PHE A 14 -4.89 0.14 -11.32
C PHE A 14 -5.78 1.11 -10.54
N VAL A 15 -6.64 0.61 -9.66
CA VAL A 15 -7.56 1.44 -8.88
C VAL A 15 -6.81 2.38 -7.94
N GLN A 16 -5.78 1.89 -7.24
CA GLN A 16 -4.92 2.72 -6.40
C GLN A 16 -4.21 3.80 -7.23
N HIS A 17 -3.63 3.42 -8.37
CA HIS A 17 -2.96 4.34 -9.27
C HIS A 17 -3.92 5.40 -9.83
N TYR A 18 -5.08 4.98 -10.35
CA TYR A 18 -6.08 5.85 -10.95
C TYR A 18 -6.53 6.94 -9.97
N TYR A 19 -6.93 6.57 -8.74
CA TYR A 19 -7.39 7.57 -7.77
C TYR A 19 -6.25 8.43 -7.23
N SER A 20 -5.01 7.93 -7.14
CA SER A 20 -3.85 8.78 -6.78
C SER A 20 -3.63 9.94 -7.77
N LYS A 21 -4.00 9.73 -9.05
CA LYS A 21 -3.91 10.74 -10.11
C LYS A 21 -5.19 11.57 -10.22
N PHE A 22 -6.36 10.96 -10.04
CA PHE A 22 -7.63 11.66 -10.13
C PHE A 22 -7.81 12.67 -9.00
N ASP A 23 -7.38 12.31 -7.78
CA ASP A 23 -7.72 13.06 -6.57
C ASP A 23 -6.84 14.31 -6.36
N GLN A 24 -6.05 14.66 -7.37
CA GLN A 24 -5.34 15.93 -7.45
C GLN A 24 -6.34 17.10 -7.56
N GLY A 25 -6.08 18.19 -6.83
CA GLY A 25 -6.93 19.37 -6.82
C GLY A 25 -6.87 20.21 -8.10
N ASP A 26 -5.72 20.21 -8.77
CA ASP A 26 -5.54 20.90 -10.05
C ASP A 26 -6.11 20.05 -11.20
N GLY A 27 -7.12 20.59 -11.88
CA GLY A 27 -7.76 19.95 -13.02
C GLY A 27 -6.82 19.68 -14.20
N MET A 28 -5.80 20.52 -14.44
CA MET A 28 -4.83 20.26 -15.49
C MET A 28 -3.87 19.14 -15.10
N ALA A 29 -3.35 19.16 -13.87
CA ALA A 29 -2.48 18.09 -13.37
C ALA A 29 -3.22 16.74 -13.34
N ARG A 30 -4.50 16.74 -12.97
CA ARG A 30 -5.40 15.58 -13.02
C ARG A 30 -5.53 15.02 -14.43
N ALA A 31 -5.82 15.89 -15.41
CA ALA A 31 -5.96 15.48 -16.80
C ALA A 31 -4.65 14.92 -17.37
N GLN A 32 -3.52 15.57 -17.12
CA GLN A 32 -2.21 15.10 -17.56
C GLN A 32 -1.85 13.75 -16.93
N GLY A 33 -2.05 13.59 -15.62
CA GLY A 33 -1.72 12.36 -14.90
C GLY A 33 -2.56 11.15 -15.28
N LEU A 34 -3.74 11.35 -15.89
CA LEU A 34 -4.65 10.30 -16.34
C LEU A 34 -4.55 10.01 -17.85
N GLY A 35 -3.85 10.83 -18.62
CA GLY A 35 -3.82 10.73 -20.08
C GLY A 35 -3.38 9.36 -20.61
N ASP A 36 -2.35 8.77 -20.01
CA ASP A 36 -1.81 7.49 -20.46
C ASP A 36 -2.71 6.28 -20.16
N LEU A 37 -3.76 6.47 -19.35
CA LEU A 37 -4.73 5.42 -19.01
C LEU A 37 -5.86 5.30 -20.03
N TYR A 38 -5.96 6.22 -20.98
CA TYR A 38 -7.00 6.25 -21.99
C TYR A 38 -6.42 6.17 -23.39
N ASP A 39 -7.01 5.32 -24.23
CA ASP A 39 -6.69 5.23 -25.65
C ASP A 39 -7.11 6.51 -26.38
N PRO A 40 -6.29 7.03 -27.31
CA PRO A 40 -6.61 8.25 -28.05
C PRO A 40 -7.99 8.23 -28.72
N GLU A 41 -8.41 7.09 -29.27
CA GLU A 41 -9.61 7.01 -30.12
C GLU A 41 -10.71 6.10 -29.54
N ASN A 42 -10.33 5.02 -28.86
CA ASN A 42 -11.20 3.89 -28.53
C ASN A 42 -11.56 3.79 -27.05
N SER A 43 -11.16 4.77 -26.24
CA SER A 43 -11.67 4.90 -24.87
C SER A 43 -13.02 5.60 -24.85
N TYR A 44 -13.93 5.06 -24.05
CA TYR A 44 -15.24 5.64 -23.79
C TYR A 44 -15.39 5.85 -22.29
N MET A 45 -15.98 6.98 -21.91
CA MET A 45 -16.32 7.29 -20.52
C MET A 45 -17.76 7.81 -20.48
N SER A 46 -18.54 7.35 -19.50
CA SER A 46 -19.82 7.95 -19.15
C SER A 46 -19.72 8.52 -17.75
N PHE A 47 -19.88 9.83 -17.61
CA PHE A 47 -19.77 10.55 -16.33
C PHE A 47 -21.06 11.32 -16.07
N GLU A 48 -21.81 10.92 -15.03
CA GLU A 48 -23.10 11.52 -14.66
C GLU A 48 -24.08 11.64 -15.85
N GLY A 49 -24.17 10.58 -16.66
CA GLY A 49 -25.04 10.52 -17.83
C GLY A 49 -24.48 11.16 -19.11
N VAL A 50 -23.33 11.85 -19.03
CA VAL A 50 -22.66 12.45 -20.21
C VAL A 50 -21.59 11.49 -20.73
N GLN A 51 -21.72 11.08 -21.98
CA GLN A 51 -20.74 10.22 -22.64
C GLN A 51 -19.66 11.04 -23.37
N CYS A 52 -18.41 10.61 -23.23
CA CYS A 52 -17.25 11.13 -23.91
C CYS A 52 -16.54 9.97 -24.64
N LYS A 53 -16.01 10.25 -25.84
CA LYS A 53 -15.23 9.30 -26.63
C LYS A 53 -13.85 9.90 -26.93
N GLY A 54 -12.82 9.07 -26.83
CA GLY A 54 -11.44 9.44 -27.08
C GLY A 54 -10.80 10.14 -25.89
N ARG A 55 -9.49 9.98 -25.75
CA ARG A 55 -8.72 10.51 -24.62
C ARG A 55 -8.93 12.00 -24.43
N ASP A 56 -8.81 12.80 -25.48
CA ASP A 56 -8.84 14.27 -25.35
C ASP A 56 -10.18 14.78 -24.79
N ALA A 57 -11.30 14.18 -25.21
CA ALA A 57 -12.62 14.53 -24.68
C ALA A 57 -12.79 14.11 -23.21
N ILE A 58 -12.24 12.95 -22.84
CA ILE A 58 -12.23 12.46 -21.45
C ILE A 58 -11.38 13.39 -20.57
N LEU A 59 -10.19 13.77 -21.02
CA LEU A 59 -9.31 14.67 -20.29
C LEU A 59 -9.90 16.07 -20.14
N ALA A 60 -10.54 16.60 -21.18
CA ALA A 60 -11.28 17.85 -21.12
C ALA A 60 -12.40 17.81 -20.05
N LYS A 61 -13.07 16.67 -19.89
CA LYS A 61 -14.06 16.47 -18.83
C LYS A 61 -13.41 16.54 -17.44
N PHE A 62 -12.24 15.92 -17.25
CA PHE A 62 -11.51 15.95 -15.97
C PHE A 62 -10.97 17.32 -15.60
N SER A 63 -10.44 18.08 -16.57
CA SER A 63 -10.00 19.44 -16.36
C SER A 63 -11.16 20.39 -16.05
N GLY A 64 -12.36 20.08 -16.53
CA GLY A 64 -13.58 20.85 -16.27
C GLY A 64 -14.23 20.59 -14.90
N LEU A 65 -13.75 19.62 -14.11
CA LEU A 65 -14.27 19.39 -12.76
C LEU A 65 -13.71 20.44 -11.81
N THR A 66 -14.59 21.14 -11.11
CA THR A 66 -14.28 22.36 -10.34
C THR A 66 -13.89 22.11 -8.88
N PHE A 67 -13.91 20.86 -8.41
CA PHE A 67 -13.52 20.54 -7.03
C PHE A 67 -12.02 20.79 -6.81
N LYS A 68 -11.65 21.29 -5.63
CA LYS A 68 -10.25 21.57 -5.26
C LYS A 68 -9.65 20.46 -4.41
N GLN A 69 -10.47 19.77 -3.63
CA GLN A 69 -10.08 18.64 -2.82
C GLN A 69 -11.11 17.55 -2.97
N ILE A 70 -10.64 16.31 -3.00
CA ILE A 70 -11.50 15.14 -2.96
C ILE A 70 -10.88 14.11 -2.03
N GLN A 71 -11.70 13.58 -1.14
CA GLN A 71 -11.35 12.50 -0.24
C GLN A 71 -12.18 11.28 -0.61
N ARG A 72 -11.53 10.14 -0.84
CA ARG A 72 -12.21 8.89 -1.16
C ARG A 72 -11.99 7.83 -0.10
N ALA A 73 -13.06 7.11 0.19
CA ALA A 73 -13.03 5.86 0.93
C ALA A 73 -13.57 4.76 0.03
N ILE A 74 -12.69 3.88 -0.45
CA ILE A 74 -13.08 2.71 -1.24
C ILE A 74 -13.66 1.67 -0.28
N THR A 75 -14.92 1.29 -0.47
CA THR A 75 -15.60 0.27 0.35
C THR A 75 -15.37 -1.13 -0.20
N LYS A 76 -15.42 -1.27 -1.54
CA LYS A 76 -15.25 -2.55 -2.22
C LYS A 76 -14.65 -2.33 -3.59
N CYS A 77 -13.72 -3.20 -3.98
CA CYS A 77 -13.23 -3.33 -5.34
C CYS A 77 -13.34 -4.80 -5.72
N ASP A 78 -14.19 -5.10 -6.71
CA ASP A 78 -14.37 -6.44 -7.24
C ASP A 78 -13.91 -6.44 -8.71
N SER A 79 -13.35 -7.56 -9.17
CA SER A 79 -12.90 -7.67 -10.56
C SER A 79 -13.21 -9.04 -11.15
N GLN A 80 -13.31 -9.09 -12.48
CA GLN A 80 -13.60 -10.31 -13.25
C GLN A 80 -12.74 -10.33 -14.50
N PRO A 81 -12.09 -11.45 -14.84
CA PRO A 81 -11.39 -11.59 -16.11
C PRO A 81 -12.39 -11.76 -17.24
N LEU A 82 -12.12 -11.14 -18.39
CA LEU A 82 -12.90 -11.28 -19.61
C LEU A 82 -12.20 -12.23 -20.59
N TYR A 83 -12.97 -12.75 -21.55
CA TYR A 83 -12.52 -13.81 -22.47
C TYR A 83 -11.40 -13.36 -23.44
N ASP A 84 -11.22 -12.04 -23.59
CA ASP A 84 -10.27 -11.37 -24.48
C ASP A 84 -8.99 -10.90 -23.74
N GLY A 85 -8.83 -11.25 -22.46
CA GLY A 85 -7.71 -10.81 -21.62
C GLY A 85 -7.91 -9.45 -20.97
N SER A 86 -9.05 -8.80 -21.25
CA SER A 86 -9.47 -7.60 -20.53
C SER A 86 -9.92 -7.94 -19.12
N ILE A 87 -9.98 -6.93 -18.26
CA ILE A 87 -10.41 -7.05 -16.86
C ILE A 87 -11.56 -6.07 -16.63
N LEU A 88 -12.69 -6.58 -16.17
CA LEU A 88 -13.78 -5.76 -15.64
C LEU A 88 -13.48 -5.44 -14.18
N VAL A 89 -13.52 -4.17 -13.81
CA VAL A 89 -13.31 -3.71 -12.43
C VAL A 89 -14.52 -2.90 -12.00
N MET A 90 -15.10 -3.24 -10.85
CA MET A 90 -16.17 -2.49 -10.21
C MET A 90 -15.65 -1.93 -8.89
N VAL A 91 -15.77 -0.62 -8.73
CA VAL A 91 -15.40 0.09 -7.50
C VAL A 91 -16.66 0.66 -6.88
N LEU A 92 -16.84 0.40 -5.59
CA LEU A 92 -17.85 1.01 -4.74
C LEU A 92 -17.16 1.77 -3.63
N GLY A 93 -17.64 2.97 -3.34
CA GLY A 93 -17.06 3.77 -2.27
C GLY A 93 -17.88 4.99 -1.93
N GLN A 94 -17.25 5.85 -1.15
CA GLN A 94 -17.74 7.17 -0.81
C GLN A 94 -16.69 8.20 -1.21
N LEU A 95 -17.16 9.36 -1.64
CA LEU A 95 -16.33 10.51 -1.93
C LEU A 95 -16.87 11.74 -1.21
N LYS A 96 -15.97 12.65 -0.83
CA LYS A 96 -16.27 13.98 -0.34
C LYS A 96 -15.48 14.97 -1.17
N THR A 97 -16.16 15.89 -1.84
CA THR A 97 -15.55 16.98 -2.60
C THR A 97 -15.63 18.27 -1.80
N ASP A 98 -14.50 18.94 -1.58
CA ASP A 98 -14.43 20.19 -0.82
C ASP A 98 -15.25 20.10 0.50
N ASP A 99 -16.20 21.01 0.70
CA ASP A 99 -17.10 21.04 1.86
C ASP A 99 -18.43 20.31 1.63
N ASP A 100 -18.64 19.70 0.47
CA ASP A 100 -19.89 19.01 0.13
C ASP A 100 -20.15 17.79 1.04
N PRO A 101 -21.42 17.37 1.18
CA PRO A 101 -21.75 16.13 1.88
C PRO A 101 -21.06 14.92 1.26
N ILE A 102 -20.80 13.90 2.10
CA ILE A 102 -20.26 12.62 1.64
C ILE A 102 -21.28 11.95 0.71
N ASN A 103 -20.86 11.64 -0.50
CA ASN A 103 -21.68 11.00 -1.52
C ASN A 103 -21.19 9.57 -1.80
N PRO A 104 -22.08 8.57 -1.87
CA PRO A 104 -21.70 7.26 -2.38
C PRO A 104 -21.42 7.36 -3.88
N PHE A 105 -20.42 6.64 -4.34
CA PHE A 105 -20.11 6.54 -5.76
C PHE A 105 -19.90 5.08 -6.17
N SER A 106 -20.14 4.81 -7.45
CA SER A 106 -19.81 3.56 -8.10
C SER A 106 -19.14 3.85 -9.43
N GLN A 107 -18.03 3.19 -9.70
CA GLN A 107 -17.29 3.36 -10.95
C GLN A 107 -16.93 2.00 -11.53
N ILE A 108 -17.07 1.87 -12.85
CA ILE A 108 -16.74 0.64 -13.58
C ILE A 108 -15.63 0.96 -14.58
N PHE A 109 -14.61 0.10 -14.62
CA PHE A 109 -13.53 0.16 -15.60
C PHE A 109 -13.48 -1.14 -16.39
N ILE A 110 -13.13 -1.03 -17.67
CA ILE A 110 -12.73 -2.17 -18.50
C ILE A 110 -11.28 -1.91 -18.90
N LEU A 111 -10.37 -2.66 -18.28
CA LEU A 111 -8.95 -2.58 -18.57
C LEU A 111 -8.66 -3.48 -19.76
N ARG A 112 -8.18 -2.90 -20.85
CA ARG A 112 -7.70 -3.65 -22.01
C ARG A 112 -6.18 -3.64 -22.04
N PRO A 113 -5.53 -4.76 -22.38
CA PRO A 113 -4.11 -4.75 -22.73
C PRO A 113 -3.90 -3.78 -23.90
N ASN A 114 -2.95 -2.86 -23.81
CA ASN A 114 -2.66 -1.95 -24.91
C ASN A 114 -2.03 -2.75 -26.07
N THR A 115 -2.64 -2.70 -27.26
CA THR A 115 -2.38 -3.59 -28.41
C THR A 115 -1.44 -2.97 -29.45
N THR A 116 -0.82 -1.82 -29.17
CA THR A 116 0.33 -1.35 -29.95
C THR A 116 1.50 -2.30 -29.71
N GLU A 117 1.58 -3.27 -30.62
CA GLU A 117 2.38 -4.49 -30.60
C GLU A 117 1.96 -5.52 -29.55
N PHE A 118 1.13 -6.45 -30.02
CA PHE A 118 1.03 -7.82 -29.51
C PHE A 118 2.34 -8.61 -29.70
N ASN A 119 3.47 -7.99 -29.38
CA ASN A 119 4.70 -8.68 -29.04
C ASN A 119 4.65 -8.89 -27.52
N ASP A 120 4.52 -10.14 -27.10
CA ASP A 120 4.53 -10.74 -25.75
C ASP A 120 5.59 -10.17 -24.76
N PHE A 121 6.44 -9.27 -25.23
CA PHE A 121 7.51 -8.59 -24.50
C PHE A 121 7.12 -7.23 -23.89
N GLY A 122 6.16 -6.50 -24.49
CA GLY A 122 5.82 -5.12 -24.10
C GLY A 122 4.97 -5.02 -22.82
N LEU A 123 3.96 -5.87 -22.69
CA LEU A 123 3.10 -5.92 -21.49
C LEU A 123 3.89 -6.34 -20.24
N ARG A 124 4.89 -7.22 -20.41
CA ARG A 124 5.86 -7.58 -19.36
C ARG A 124 6.72 -6.40 -18.91
N ARG A 125 6.91 -5.37 -19.74
CA ARG A 125 7.70 -4.18 -19.41
C ARG A 125 6.89 -3.11 -18.70
N MET A 126 5.62 -2.90 -19.06
CA MET A 126 4.75 -1.92 -18.37
C MET A 126 4.26 -2.42 -17.01
N VAL A 127 4.02 -3.72 -16.85
CA VAL A 127 3.82 -4.33 -15.51
C VAL A 127 5.10 -4.25 -14.67
N LYS A 128 6.29 -4.27 -15.29
CA LYS A 128 7.57 -4.04 -14.61
C LYS A 128 7.91 -2.56 -14.34
N ALA A 129 7.22 -1.62 -14.97
CA ALA A 129 7.53 -0.19 -14.87
C ALA A 129 6.66 0.55 -13.85
N ALA A 130 5.55 -0.04 -13.39
CA ALA A 130 4.68 0.53 -12.36
C ALA A 130 4.78 -0.18 -11.00
N THR A 131 5.36 -1.38 -10.94
CA THR A 131 5.71 -2.10 -9.72
C THR A 131 7.03 -2.84 -9.96
N LYS A 132 7.97 -2.71 -9.02
CA LYS A 132 9.20 -3.51 -9.00
C LYS A 132 8.81 -4.98 -9.25
N GLY A 133 9.41 -5.65 -10.23
CA GLY A 133 8.96 -7.00 -10.59
C GLY A 133 9.15 -7.97 -9.43
N GLN A 134 8.29 -8.99 -9.26
CA GLN A 134 8.40 -9.97 -8.15
C GLN A 134 9.82 -10.55 -7.98
N LYS A 135 10.52 -10.82 -9.09
CA LYS A 135 11.92 -11.25 -9.06
C LYS A 135 12.86 -10.16 -8.50
N GLU A 136 12.65 -8.91 -8.88
CA GLU A 136 13.43 -7.76 -8.42
C GLU A 136 13.18 -7.48 -6.94
N ILE A 137 11.92 -7.50 -6.49
CA ILE A 137 11.56 -7.42 -5.06
C ILE A 137 12.25 -8.52 -4.27
N TYR A 138 12.27 -9.75 -4.77
CA TYR A 138 12.95 -10.86 -4.10
C TYR A 138 14.46 -10.63 -3.99
N GLU A 139 15.12 -10.22 -5.08
CA GLU A 139 16.56 -9.94 -5.10
C GLU A 139 16.91 -8.78 -4.16
N ASP A 140 16.09 -7.73 -4.15
CA ASP A 140 16.25 -6.58 -3.28
C ASP A 140 15.98 -6.91 -1.81
N ASN A 141 14.92 -7.65 -1.50
CA ASN A 141 14.64 -8.13 -0.16
C ASN A 141 15.80 -8.96 0.39
N ARG A 142 16.36 -9.86 -0.45
CA ARG A 142 17.54 -10.65 -0.10
C ARG A 142 18.74 -9.75 0.15
N SER A 143 18.97 -8.77 -0.72
CA SER A 143 20.06 -7.78 -0.56
C SER A 143 19.91 -6.97 0.73
N THR A 144 18.70 -6.48 1.02
CA THR A 144 18.37 -5.74 2.24
C THR A 144 18.63 -6.61 3.48
N ILE A 145 18.11 -7.83 3.54
CA ILE A 145 18.32 -8.73 4.69
C ILE A 145 19.81 -9.02 4.90
N ILE A 146 20.57 -9.24 3.83
CA ILE A 146 22.02 -9.49 3.92
C ILE A 146 22.74 -8.23 4.40
N THR A 147 22.41 -7.07 3.86
CA THR A 147 23.07 -5.80 4.21
C THR A 147 22.85 -5.48 5.68
N PHE A 148 21.61 -5.45 6.14
CA PHE A 148 21.28 -5.20 7.54
C PHE A 148 21.82 -6.30 8.44
N GLY A 149 21.65 -7.58 8.09
CA GLY A 149 22.19 -8.68 8.86
C GLY A 149 23.72 -8.67 8.98
N SER A 150 24.43 -8.21 7.95
CA SER A 150 25.88 -8.03 7.99
C SER A 150 26.30 -6.86 8.89
N ALA A 151 25.58 -5.74 8.83
CA ALA A 151 25.82 -4.59 9.71
C ALA A 151 25.62 -4.97 11.18
N CYS A 152 24.57 -5.73 11.48
CA CYS A 152 24.29 -6.30 12.80
C CYS A 152 25.43 -7.18 13.30
N LEU A 153 25.85 -8.14 12.47
CA LEU A 153 26.92 -9.06 12.81
C LEU A 153 28.23 -8.32 13.06
N VAL A 154 28.59 -7.38 12.20
CA VAL A 154 29.80 -6.56 12.35
C VAL A 154 29.76 -5.75 13.63
N ALA A 155 28.65 -5.06 13.92
CA ALA A 155 28.49 -4.27 15.14
C ALA A 155 28.54 -5.13 16.40
N THR A 156 27.84 -6.26 16.41
CA THR A 156 27.83 -7.23 17.53
C THR A 156 29.24 -7.77 17.79
N VAL A 157 29.93 -8.24 16.74
CA VAL A 157 31.29 -8.79 16.88
C VAL A 157 32.28 -7.72 17.32
N LEU A 158 32.19 -6.51 16.75
CA LEU A 158 33.04 -5.40 17.14
C LEU A 158 32.82 -5.03 18.61
N HIS A 159 31.57 -4.85 19.03
CA HIS A 159 31.23 -4.49 20.40
C HIS A 159 31.72 -5.56 21.39
N ALA A 160 31.41 -6.83 21.12
CA ALA A 160 31.84 -7.95 21.96
C ALA A 160 33.36 -8.06 22.04
N SER A 161 34.06 -7.89 20.91
CA SER A 161 35.53 -7.97 20.87
C SER A 161 36.19 -6.83 21.64
N LEU A 162 35.68 -5.60 21.51
CA LEU A 162 36.19 -4.44 22.25
C LEU A 162 35.96 -4.60 23.75
N CYS A 163 34.76 -5.03 24.18
CA CYS A 163 34.47 -5.32 25.59
C CYS A 163 35.27 -6.49 26.16
N PHE A 164 35.64 -7.49 25.34
CA PHE A 164 36.40 -8.63 25.83
C PHE A 164 37.91 -8.37 25.91
N PHE A 165 38.48 -7.65 24.94
CA PHE A 165 39.93 -7.50 24.81
C PHE A 165 40.49 -6.15 25.26
N LEU A 166 39.73 -5.05 25.11
CA LEU A 166 40.27 -3.69 25.26
C LEU A 166 39.59 -2.88 26.37
N LEU A 167 38.31 -3.13 26.64
CA LEU A 167 37.51 -2.37 27.60
C LEU A 167 37.16 -3.26 28.80
N GLU A 168 37.28 -2.73 30.01
CA GLU A 168 36.86 -3.44 31.22
C GLU A 168 35.33 -3.30 31.41
N CYS A 169 34.56 -4.01 30.58
CA CYS A 169 33.09 -3.95 30.64
C CYS A 169 32.54 -4.69 31.87
N SER A 170 31.56 -4.08 32.55
CA SER A 170 30.90 -4.63 33.73
C SER A 170 29.85 -5.69 33.37
N SER A 171 29.47 -6.53 34.34
CA SER A 171 28.41 -7.54 34.14
C SER A 171 27.08 -6.96 33.65
N ASN A 172 26.74 -5.74 34.07
CA ASN A 172 25.51 -5.07 33.64
C ASN A 172 25.56 -4.69 32.16
N GLU A 173 26.71 -4.22 31.66
CA GLU A 173 26.90 -3.87 30.26
C GLU A 173 26.76 -5.09 29.35
N TYR A 174 27.29 -6.25 29.77
CA TYR A 174 27.08 -7.51 29.06
C TYR A 174 25.60 -7.95 29.03
N ILE A 175 24.85 -7.72 30.11
CA ILE A 175 23.41 -8.01 30.15
C ILE A 175 22.65 -7.11 29.16
N PHE A 176 22.89 -5.80 29.19
CA PHE A 176 22.23 -4.87 28.28
C PHE A 176 22.62 -5.11 26.82
N PHE A 177 23.89 -5.43 26.57
CA PHE A 177 24.37 -5.88 25.28
C PHE A 177 23.62 -7.14 24.81
N GLY A 178 23.49 -8.15 25.67
CA GLY A 178 22.73 -9.37 25.37
C GLY A 178 21.26 -9.10 25.03
N ILE A 179 20.61 -8.19 25.77
CA ILE A 179 19.24 -7.74 25.46
C ILE A 179 19.19 -7.07 24.09
N SER A 180 20.15 -6.20 23.76
CA SER A 180 20.21 -5.55 22.44
C SER A 180 20.34 -6.56 21.30
N VAL A 181 21.18 -7.59 21.46
CA VAL A 181 21.37 -8.66 20.48
C VAL A 181 20.08 -9.46 20.30
N VAL A 182 19.35 -9.76 21.38
CA VAL A 182 18.05 -10.45 21.29
C VAL A 182 17.03 -9.61 20.51
N ILE A 183 16.94 -8.31 20.77
CA ILE A 183 16.05 -7.39 20.04
C ILE A 183 16.39 -7.40 18.54
N GLU A 184 17.68 -7.30 18.22
CA GLU A 184 18.20 -7.32 16.85
C GLU A 184 17.90 -8.64 16.13
N LEU A 185 18.11 -9.79 16.79
CA LEU A 185 17.79 -11.11 16.24
C LEU A 185 16.29 -11.26 15.96
N ILE A 186 15.44 -10.78 16.87
CA ILE A 186 13.98 -10.77 16.67
C ILE A 186 13.62 -9.89 15.47
N ALA A 187 14.20 -8.69 15.34
CA ALA A 187 13.94 -7.80 14.23
C ALA A 187 14.36 -8.40 12.87
N ILE A 188 15.54 -9.03 12.80
CA ILE A 188 15.99 -9.73 11.58
C ILE A 188 15.11 -10.94 11.27
N ALA A 189 14.76 -11.74 12.27
CA ALA A 189 13.88 -12.90 12.08
C ALA A 189 12.51 -12.47 11.56
N PHE A 190 11.99 -11.34 12.07
CA PHE A 190 10.74 -10.77 11.61
C PHE A 190 10.84 -10.25 10.16
N MET A 191 11.89 -9.51 9.80
CA MET A 191 12.14 -9.09 8.40
C MET A 191 12.24 -10.28 7.44
N LYS A 192 12.92 -11.36 7.85
CA LYS A 192 13.01 -12.60 7.05
C LYS A 192 11.66 -13.27 6.87
N SER A 193 10.82 -13.25 7.90
CA SER A 193 9.45 -13.78 7.84
C SER A 193 8.59 -12.96 6.86
N MET A 194 8.67 -11.63 6.91
CA MET A 194 7.91 -10.74 6.03
C MET A 194 8.31 -10.85 4.56
N ALA A 195 9.60 -11.07 4.29
CA ALA A 195 10.15 -11.23 2.95
C ALA A 195 10.20 -12.71 2.49
N ALA A 196 9.42 -13.59 3.11
CA ALA A 196 9.40 -15.01 2.76
C ALA A 196 8.84 -15.22 1.35
N ALA A 197 9.72 -15.61 0.43
CA ALA A 197 9.35 -15.83 -0.97
C ALA A 197 8.79 -17.24 -1.24
N ARG A 198 7.87 -17.33 -2.20
CA ARG A 198 7.33 -18.57 -2.75
C ARG A 198 7.78 -18.76 -4.19
N PHE A 199 7.98 -20.02 -4.55
CA PHE A 199 8.51 -20.43 -5.84
C PHE A 199 7.56 -21.41 -6.54
N ASP A 200 7.51 -21.30 -7.86
CA ASP A 200 6.84 -22.25 -8.75
C ASP A 200 7.63 -23.58 -8.85
N GLU A 201 7.01 -24.63 -9.38
CA GLU A 201 7.65 -25.94 -9.63
C GLU A 201 8.89 -25.84 -10.54
N ARG A 202 8.95 -24.77 -11.33
CA ARG A 202 10.07 -24.44 -12.24
C ARG A 202 11.15 -23.56 -11.60
N GLY A 203 11.06 -23.28 -10.29
CA GLY A 203 12.02 -22.46 -9.54
C GLY A 203 11.92 -20.94 -9.79
N ARG A 204 10.81 -20.46 -10.35
CA ARG A 204 10.57 -19.02 -10.57
C ARG A 204 9.86 -18.42 -9.37
N VAL A 205 10.24 -17.21 -8.96
CA VAL A 205 9.57 -16.47 -7.87
C VAL A 205 8.13 -16.17 -8.30
N THR A 206 7.15 -16.69 -7.56
CA THR A 206 5.72 -16.42 -7.76
C THR A 206 5.22 -15.34 -6.81
N ASP A 207 5.80 -15.26 -5.63
CA ASP A 207 5.52 -14.26 -4.59
C ASP A 207 6.83 -13.96 -3.88
N ALA A 208 7.25 -12.69 -3.85
CA ALA A 208 8.49 -12.24 -3.21
C ALA A 208 8.33 -11.94 -1.71
N GLY A 209 7.12 -12.04 -1.17
CA GLY A 209 6.77 -11.52 0.14
C GLY A 209 6.59 -10.00 0.13
N MET A 210 6.52 -9.40 1.31
CA MET A 210 6.40 -7.95 1.45
C MET A 210 7.68 -7.26 0.97
N ASP A 211 7.56 -6.21 0.16
CA ASP A 211 8.69 -5.38 -0.22
C ASP A 211 9.20 -4.61 1.01
N LEU A 212 10.41 -4.95 1.48
CA LEU A 212 11.02 -4.30 2.64
C LEU A 212 11.48 -2.88 2.34
N ASN A 213 11.57 -2.50 1.07
CA ASN A 213 12.08 -1.21 0.61
C ASN A 213 10.97 -0.22 0.23
N ASP A 214 9.70 -0.62 0.34
CA ASP A 214 8.56 0.27 0.19
C ASP A 214 8.44 1.20 1.42
N PRO A 215 8.49 2.54 1.26
CA PRO A 215 8.42 3.51 2.37
C PRO A 215 7.04 3.58 3.05
N THR A 216 6.03 2.92 2.49
CA THR A 216 4.70 2.84 3.10
C THR A 216 4.47 1.51 3.81
N ALA A 217 5.37 0.55 3.62
CA ALA A 217 5.25 -0.79 4.16
C ALA A 217 5.83 -0.90 5.58
N PHE A 218 5.39 -1.93 6.30
CA PHE A 218 5.83 -2.19 7.67
C PHE A 218 7.34 -2.51 7.77
N GLY A 219 7.98 -2.90 6.65
CA GLY A 219 9.40 -3.25 6.59
C GLY A 219 10.34 -2.11 6.98
N GLU A 220 9.93 -0.84 6.82
CA GLU A 220 10.72 0.31 7.25
C GLU A 220 10.93 0.33 8.76
N TYR A 221 9.90 0.03 9.55
CA TYR A 221 10.00 -0.01 11.02
C TYR A 221 10.97 -1.07 11.52
N CYS A 222 11.02 -2.22 10.84
CA CYS A 222 11.96 -3.26 11.20
C CYS A 222 13.41 -2.84 10.91
N LYS A 223 13.64 -2.12 9.80
CA LYS A 223 14.94 -1.53 9.48
C LYS A 223 15.34 -0.44 10.49
N ASP A 224 14.40 0.41 10.91
CA ASP A 224 14.63 1.43 11.93
C ASP A 224 15.05 0.82 13.27
N VAL A 225 14.37 -0.25 13.70
CA VAL A 225 14.74 -0.99 14.92
C VAL A 225 16.16 -1.53 14.82
N VAL A 226 16.53 -2.11 13.68
CA VAL A 226 17.89 -2.61 13.46
C VAL A 226 18.92 -1.49 13.48
N ILE A 227 18.70 -0.40 12.74
CA ILE A 227 19.62 0.74 12.68
C ILE A 227 19.81 1.34 14.08
N LEU A 228 18.71 1.54 14.80
CA LEU A 228 18.74 2.10 16.15
C LEU A 228 19.51 1.19 17.11
N THR A 229 19.36 -0.13 16.98
CA THR A 229 20.06 -1.10 17.84
C THR A 229 21.55 -1.13 17.55
N VAL A 230 21.95 -1.17 16.27
CA VAL A 230 23.35 -1.08 15.84
C VAL A 230 23.98 0.23 16.32
N PHE A 231 23.30 1.36 16.12
CA PHE A 231 23.76 2.66 16.60
C PHE A 231 23.93 2.67 18.13
N THR A 232 22.97 2.10 18.85
CA THR A 232 23.03 2.01 20.31
C THR A 232 24.23 1.19 20.77
N GLN A 233 24.53 0.04 20.14
CA GLN A 233 25.70 -0.76 20.47
C GLN A 233 27.01 0.00 20.25
N LEU A 234 27.13 0.80 19.17
CA LEU A 234 28.33 1.60 18.92
C LEU A 234 28.52 2.70 19.97
N VAL A 235 27.45 3.40 20.34
CA VAL A 235 27.52 4.46 21.37
C VAL A 235 27.69 3.88 22.77
N ALA A 236 27.16 2.68 23.02
CA ALA A 236 27.28 1.98 24.30
C ALA A 236 28.74 1.64 24.67
N LEU A 237 29.65 1.58 23.69
CA LEU A 237 31.09 1.45 23.95
C LEU A 237 31.68 2.64 24.70
N TYR A 238 31.04 3.81 24.62
CA TYR A 238 31.45 5.01 25.35
C TYR A 238 30.64 5.20 26.64
N SER A 239 29.35 4.87 26.62
CA SER A 239 28.48 5.05 27.78
C SER A 239 27.36 4.02 27.81
N SER A 240 27.28 3.26 28.91
CA SER A 240 26.23 2.26 29.14
C SER A 240 24.81 2.84 29.21
N TYR A 241 24.67 4.14 29.49
CA TYR A 241 23.38 4.83 29.41
C TYR A 241 22.81 4.88 27.98
N ALA A 242 23.64 4.64 26.95
CA ALA A 242 23.17 4.57 25.57
C ALA A 242 22.07 3.52 25.37
N TYR A 243 22.05 2.43 26.17
CA TYR A 243 20.98 1.43 26.09
C TYR A 243 19.58 1.97 26.40
N LEU A 244 19.47 3.14 27.06
CA LEU A 244 18.19 3.83 27.23
C LEU A 244 17.57 4.27 25.89
N ILE A 245 18.37 4.45 24.84
CA ILE A 245 17.89 4.73 23.48
C ILE A 245 16.97 3.62 22.98
N LEU A 246 17.17 2.36 23.42
CA LEU A 246 16.29 1.25 23.03
C LEU A 246 14.86 1.42 23.55
N LEU A 247 14.62 2.24 24.58
CA LEU A 247 13.27 2.58 25.04
C LEU A 247 12.47 3.39 24.01
N LEU A 248 13.13 3.97 22.99
CA LEU A 248 12.45 4.60 21.86
C LEU A 248 11.64 3.59 21.03
N ILE A 249 12.03 2.31 21.00
CA ILE A 249 11.31 1.25 20.28
C ILE A 249 9.89 1.07 20.85
N PRO A 250 9.69 0.74 22.14
CA PRO A 250 8.35 0.63 22.72
C PRO A 250 7.62 1.98 22.81
N ALA A 251 8.34 3.10 22.98
CA ALA A 251 7.71 4.42 22.96
C ALA A 251 7.10 4.75 21.57
N ALA A 252 7.83 4.45 20.49
CA ALA A 252 7.33 4.64 19.12
C ALA A 252 6.16 3.69 18.80
N ALA A 253 6.25 2.43 19.25
CA ALA A 253 5.18 1.45 19.08
C ALA A 253 3.89 1.89 19.80
N THR A 254 3.99 2.32 21.07
CA THR A 254 2.83 2.78 21.83
C THR A 254 2.24 4.06 21.27
N TYR A 255 3.07 5.03 20.84
CA TYR A 255 2.62 6.23 20.14
C TYR A 255 1.77 5.89 18.90
N LYS A 256 2.27 4.98 18.04
CA LYS A 256 1.55 4.59 16.84
C LYS A 256 0.24 3.85 17.11
N VAL A 257 0.23 2.91 18.05
CA VAL A 257 -1.00 2.20 18.44
C VAL A 257 -2.02 3.18 19.02
N PHE A 258 -1.56 4.12 19.85
CA PHE A 258 -2.43 5.11 20.46
C PHE A 258 -3.08 6.03 19.41
N PHE A 259 -2.28 6.67 18.56
CA PHE A 259 -2.82 7.62 17.57
C PHE A 259 -3.48 6.93 16.36
N GLY A 260 -3.05 5.72 16.00
CA GLY A 260 -3.58 5.00 14.84
C GLY A 260 -4.82 4.17 15.11
N LEU A 261 -4.97 3.60 16.32
CA LEU A 261 -6.07 2.70 16.66
C LEU A 261 -6.94 3.25 17.81
N ILE A 262 -6.32 3.61 18.93
CA ILE A 262 -7.04 3.92 20.16
C ILE A 262 -7.75 5.28 20.07
N LEU A 263 -7.06 6.31 19.58
CA LEU A 263 -7.62 7.65 19.48
C LEU A 263 -8.80 7.71 18.51
N PRO A 264 -8.71 7.17 17.27
CA PRO A 264 -9.87 7.12 16.37
C PRO A 264 -11.04 6.33 16.94
N TRP A 265 -10.78 5.26 17.70
CA TRP A 265 -11.83 4.49 18.38
C TRP A 265 -12.49 5.27 19.51
N LEU A 266 -11.71 6.00 20.31
CA LEU A 266 -12.21 6.84 21.41
C LEU A 266 -12.98 8.07 20.92
N THR A 267 -12.57 8.65 19.79
CA THR A 267 -13.18 9.85 19.21
C THR A 267 -14.22 9.53 18.13
N ALA A 268 -14.51 8.24 17.89
CA ALA A 268 -15.58 7.83 16.99
C ALA A 268 -16.94 8.23 17.60
N PRO A 269 -17.82 8.94 16.86
CA PRO A 269 -19.14 9.29 17.38
C PRO A 269 -19.94 8.01 17.70
N SER A 270 -20.60 8.02 18.87
CA SER A 270 -21.39 6.89 19.35
C SER A 270 -22.50 6.55 18.35
N ALA A 271 -22.64 5.27 18.01
CA ALA A 271 -23.57 4.76 17.00
C ALA A 271 -25.08 4.95 17.32
N GLY A 272 -25.41 5.66 18.40
CA GLY A 272 -26.77 5.87 18.86
C GLY A 272 -27.60 6.87 18.04
N ASP A 273 -26.97 7.80 17.32
CA ASP A 273 -27.70 8.89 16.61
C ASP A 273 -27.76 8.70 15.09
N SER A 274 -26.98 7.76 14.54
CA SER A 274 -26.88 7.50 13.09
C SER A 274 -27.51 6.17 12.64
N GLY A 275 -27.84 5.28 13.59
CA GLY A 275 -28.46 3.98 13.31
C GLY A 275 -29.92 4.10 12.84
N GLU A 276 -30.72 4.96 13.48
CA GLU A 276 -32.14 5.11 13.17
C GLU A 276 -32.37 5.74 11.79
N GLU A 277 -31.61 6.78 11.41
CA GLU A 277 -31.73 7.40 10.08
C GLU A 277 -31.30 6.47 8.93
N MET A 278 -30.31 5.62 9.16
CA MET A 278 -29.79 4.72 8.13
C MET A 278 -30.77 3.58 7.84
N ASP A 279 -31.44 3.05 8.86
CA ASP A 279 -32.41 1.97 8.69
C ASP A 279 -33.70 2.47 8.00
N ASP A 280 -34.15 3.67 8.34
CA ASP A 280 -35.31 4.33 7.73
C ASP A 280 -35.07 4.66 6.25
N LYS A 281 -33.86 5.11 5.90
CA LYS A 281 -33.43 5.31 4.49
C LYS A 281 -33.34 3.99 3.72
N LYS A 282 -32.87 2.91 4.34
CA LYS A 282 -32.77 1.58 3.70
C LYS A 282 -34.15 0.99 3.43
N LEU A 283 -35.09 1.11 4.38
CA LEU A 283 -36.49 0.70 4.25
C LEU A 283 -37.18 1.43 3.08
N ARG A 284 -37.09 2.76 3.03
CA ARG A 284 -37.68 3.56 1.93
C ARG A 284 -37.10 3.21 0.56
N LYS A 285 -35.81 2.86 0.48
CA LYS A 285 -35.15 2.44 -0.77
C LYS A 285 -35.62 1.05 -1.22
N ARG A 286 -35.92 0.15 -0.28
CA ARG A 286 -36.49 -1.18 -0.57
C ARG A 286 -37.94 -1.08 -1.07
N GLU A 287 -38.77 -0.27 -0.43
CA GLU A 287 -40.16 -0.04 -0.88
C GLU A 287 -40.24 0.58 -2.28
N ARG A 288 -39.33 1.51 -2.61
CA ARG A 288 -39.23 2.08 -3.97
C ARG A 288 -38.88 1.01 -5.01
N ARG A 289 -38.02 0.04 -4.68
CA ARG A 289 -37.66 -1.06 -5.59
C ARG A 289 -38.82 -2.02 -5.79
N GLU A 290 -39.55 -2.35 -4.73
CA GLU A 290 -40.73 -3.23 -4.83
C GLU A 290 -41.85 -2.59 -5.66
N LYS A 291 -42.13 -1.29 -5.50
CA LYS A 291 -43.11 -0.57 -6.32
C LYS A 291 -42.76 -0.50 -7.82
N ILE A 292 -41.47 -0.58 -8.17
CA ILE A 292 -41.01 -0.62 -9.57
C ILE A 292 -41.18 -2.01 -10.18
N VAL A 293 -41.05 -3.08 -9.39
CA VAL A 293 -41.18 -4.47 -9.85
C VAL A 293 -42.64 -4.82 -10.17
N TYR A 294 -43.61 -4.30 -9.40
CA TYR A 294 -45.05 -4.57 -9.62
C TYR A 294 -45.69 -3.71 -10.73
N ARG A 295 -44.92 -2.88 -11.44
CA ARG A 295 -45.43 -1.99 -12.51
C ARG A 295 -45.04 -2.43 -13.93
N ARG A 296 -44.53 -3.66 -14.09
CA ARG A 296 -44.27 -4.30 -15.39
C ARG A 296 -45.23 -5.42 -15.65
#